data_AF-A0A810P153-F1
#
_entry.id   AF-A0A810P153-F1
#
_cell.length_a   1.000
_cell.length_b   1.000
_cell.length_c   1.000
_cell.angle_alpha   90.00
_cell.angle_beta   90.00
_cell.angle_gamma   90.00
#
_symmetry.space_group_name_H-M   'P 1'
#
loop_
_entity.id
_entity.type
_entity.pdbx_description
1 polymer ?
#
loop_
_entity_poly.entity_id
_entity_poly.type
_entity_poly.pdbx_seq_one_letter_code
_entity_poly.pdbx_strand_id
1 'polypeptide(L)'
;MQRLQADRIRQGELSQLVRDSQVLYVVRRDWSHPATHEFVLPRLTEADAVRAAVADFRYWRTGPMRPRLSVVRISANDLRIHGRRYDCMAPDCPR
;
A
#
# COMPACT_ATOMS: atom_id res chain seq x y z
N MET A 1 3.97 16.89 37.72
CA MET A 1 4.59 16.92 36.38
C MET A 1 4.49 15.61 35.58
N GLN A 2 4.27 14.43 36.17
CA GLN A 2 4.25 13.15 35.44
C GLN A 2 3.00 12.89 34.56
N ARG A 3 1.82 13.47 34.88
CA ARG A 3 0.58 13.24 34.09
C ARG A 3 0.62 13.83 32.67
N LEU A 4 1.24 15.00 32.50
CA LEU A 4 1.30 15.70 31.20
C LEU A 4 2.19 14.98 30.16
N GLN A 5 3.20 14.24 30.62
CA GLN A 5 4.09 13.47 29.76
C GLN A 5 3.43 12.17 29.29
N ALA A 6 2.69 11.49 30.17
CA ALA A 6 1.93 10.28 29.82
C ALA A 6 0.78 10.57 28.83
N ASP A 7 0.08 11.70 28.99
CA ASP A 7 -0.99 12.10 28.06
C ASP A 7 -0.43 12.48 26.67
N ARG A 8 0.75 13.10 26.60
CA ARG A 8 1.42 13.38 25.32
C ARG A 8 1.87 12.12 24.59
N ILE A 9 2.41 11.13 25.32
CA ILE A 9 2.80 9.84 24.74
C ILE A 9 1.56 9.13 24.17
N ARG A 10 0.46 9.08 24.92
CA ARG A 10 -0.82 8.53 24.44
C ARG A 10 -1.37 9.25 23.22
N GLN A 11 -1.30 10.58 23.17
CA GLN A 11 -1.76 11.36 22.01
C GLN A 11 -0.90 11.07 20.76
N GLY A 12 0.41 10.91 20.92
CA GLY A 12 1.32 10.54 19.84
C GLY A 12 1.06 9.13 19.31
N GLU A 13 0.87 8.16 20.20
CA GLU A 13 0.53 6.78 19.84
C GLU A 13 -0.83 6.67 19.14
N LEU A 14 -1.84 7.39 19.61
CA LEU A 14 -3.16 7.43 18.96
C LEU A 14 -3.08 8.05 17.56
N SER A 15 -2.32 9.13 17.39
CA SER A 15 -2.10 9.75 16.07
C SER A 15 -1.40 8.79 15.11
N GLN A 16 -0.42 8.03 15.59
CA GLN A 16 0.28 7.02 14.81
C GLN A 16 -0.65 5.86 14.43
N LEU A 17 -1.43 5.34 15.39
CA LEU A 17 -2.41 4.29 15.14
C LEU A 17 -3.45 4.73 14.10
N VAL A 18 -3.96 5.95 14.17
CA VAL A 18 -4.89 6.49 13.17
C VAL A 18 -4.25 6.55 11.79
N ARG A 19 -2.99 7.02 11.70
CA ARG A 19 -2.24 7.05 10.44
C ARG A 19 -2.02 5.65 9.88
N ASP A 20 -1.64 4.70 10.72
CA ASP A 20 -1.37 3.31 10.35
C ASP A 20 -2.66 2.58 9.90
N SER A 21 -3.79 2.92 10.51
CA SER A 21 -5.12 2.38 10.19
C SER A 21 -5.76 3.02 8.95
N GLN A 22 -5.20 4.11 8.43
CA GLN A 22 -5.76 4.81 7.27
C GLN A 22 -5.83 3.84 6.09
N VAL A 23 -7.03 3.65 5.55
CA VAL A 23 -7.24 2.85 4.35
C VAL A 23 -6.84 3.67 3.12
N LEU A 24 -6.04 3.06 2.25
CA LEU A 24 -5.61 3.58 0.97
C LEU A 24 -6.07 2.66 -0.15
N TYR A 25 -6.21 3.22 -1.34
CA TYR A 25 -6.37 2.47 -2.58
C TYR A 25 -5.05 2.50 -3.33
N VAL A 26 -4.55 1.32 -3.71
CA VAL A 26 -3.24 1.17 -4.37
C VAL A 26 -3.39 0.32 -5.62
N VAL A 27 -2.46 0.48 -6.54
CA VAL A 27 -2.31 -0.44 -7.67
C VAL A 27 -1.40 -1.58 -7.23
N ARG A 28 -1.91 -2.81 -7.28
CA ARG A 28 -1.16 -4.05 -7.09
C ARG A 28 -0.64 -4.51 -8.45
N ARG A 29 0.67 -4.75 -8.53
CA ARG A 29 1.34 -5.35 -9.69
C ARG A 29 1.74 -6.76 -9.34
N ASP A 30 1.21 -7.75 -10.05
CA ASP A 30 1.70 -9.12 -10.01
C ASP A 30 2.70 -9.38 -11.11
N TRP A 31 3.93 -9.71 -10.73
CA TRP A 31 4.99 -10.12 -11.62
C TRP A 31 4.99 -11.64 -11.75
N SER A 32 5.13 -12.15 -12.97
CA SER A 32 5.21 -13.59 -13.22
C SER A 32 6.60 -14.16 -12.94
N HIS A 33 7.66 -13.38 -13.18
CA HIS A 33 9.06 -13.83 -13.04
C HIS A 33 9.98 -12.70 -12.52
N PRO A 34 10.50 -12.79 -11.28
CA PRO A 34 10.10 -13.76 -10.25
C PRO A 34 8.62 -13.60 -9.89
N ALA A 35 7.99 -14.68 -9.41
CA ALA A 35 6.60 -14.64 -8.96
C ALA A 35 6.49 -13.81 -7.67
N THR A 36 6.14 -12.54 -7.79
CA THR A 36 6.05 -11.59 -6.67
C THR A 36 4.99 -10.53 -6.95
N HIS A 37 4.69 -9.68 -5.97
CA HIS A 37 3.85 -8.51 -6.18
C HIS A 37 4.40 -7.29 -5.45
N GLU A 38 4.00 -6.11 -5.94
CA GLU A 38 4.26 -4.83 -5.29
C GLU A 38 2.99 -3.97 -5.26
N PHE A 39 2.96 -3.03 -4.30
CA PHE A 39 1.90 -2.03 -4.18
C PHE A 39 2.46 -0.65 -4.52
N VAL A 40 1.84 0.03 -5.48
CA VAL A 40 2.32 1.32 -5.98
C VAL A 40 1.18 2.33 -6.08
N LEU A 41 1.55 3.60 -6.30
CA LEU A 41 0.63 4.68 -6.61
C LEU A 41 -0.52 4.83 -5.59
N PRO A 42 -0.22 5.04 -4.30
CA PRO A 42 -1.25 5.19 -3.27
C PRO A 42 -2.16 6.39 -3.53
N ARG A 43 -3.46 6.18 -3.33
CA ARG A 43 -4.53 7.18 -3.48
C ARG A 43 -5.53 7.07 -2.34
N LEU A 44 -6.22 8.18 -2.09
CA LEU A 44 -7.27 8.25 -1.06
C LEU A 44 -8.62 7.75 -1.58
N THR A 45 -8.81 7.70 -2.90
CA THR A 45 -10.06 7.23 -3.52
C THR A 45 -9.79 6.11 -4.51
N GLU A 46 -10.77 5.22 -4.66
CA GLU A 46 -10.72 4.12 -5.62
C GLU A 46 -10.67 4.65 -7.07
N ALA A 47 -11.47 5.68 -7.38
CA ALA A 47 -11.51 6.26 -8.72
C ALA A 47 -10.15 6.84 -9.14
N ASP A 48 -9.41 7.48 -8.21
CA ASP A 48 -8.04 7.92 -8.47
C ASP A 48 -7.09 6.74 -8.69
N ALA A 49 -7.24 5.66 -7.92
CA ALA A 49 -6.40 4.47 -8.06
C ALA A 49 -6.68 3.76 -9.40
N VAL A 50 -7.93 3.69 -9.85
CA VAL A 50 -8.28 3.15 -11.18
C VAL A 50 -7.66 3.99 -12.30
N ARG A 51 -7.74 5.33 -12.20
CA ARG A 51 -7.06 6.21 -13.17
C ARG A 51 -5.54 5.96 -13.20
N ALA A 52 -4.94 5.80 -12.02
CA ALA A 52 -3.53 5.45 -11.90
C ALA A 52 -3.21 4.07 -12.52
N ALA A 53 -4.04 3.06 -12.28
CA ALA A 53 -3.90 1.71 -12.85
C ALA A 53 -3.95 1.73 -14.39
N VAL A 54 -4.83 2.54 -14.99
CA VAL A 54 -4.89 2.70 -16.45
C VAL A 54 -3.63 3.35 -17.01
N ALA A 55 -3.09 4.37 -16.35
CA ALA A 55 -1.83 4.99 -16.75
C ALA A 55 -0.66 4.00 -16.64
N ASP A 56 -0.64 3.22 -15.56
CA ASP A 56 0.38 2.21 -15.29
C ASP A 56 0.33 1.06 -16.31
N PHE A 57 -0.88 0.59 -16.64
CA PHE A 57 -1.10 -0.37 -17.71
C PHE A 57 -0.51 0.11 -19.03
N ARG A 58 -0.78 1.38 -19.40
CA ARG A 58 -0.30 1.95 -20.67
C ARG A 58 1.22 2.01 -20.73
N TYR A 59 1.87 2.32 -19.62
CA TYR A 59 3.33 2.31 -19.51
C TYR A 59 3.91 0.92 -19.74
N TRP A 60 3.39 -0.10 -19.04
CA TRP A 60 3.93 -1.47 -19.13
C TRP A 60 3.51 -2.22 -20.40
N ARG A 61 2.40 -1.83 -21.05
CA ARG A 61 1.86 -2.50 -22.25
C ARG A 61 2.88 -2.66 -23.38
N THR A 62 3.79 -1.70 -23.53
CA THR A 62 4.80 -1.71 -24.60
C THR A 62 6.05 -2.53 -24.25
N GLY A 63 6.24 -2.90 -22.98
CA GLY A 63 7.41 -3.61 -22.51
C GLY A 63 7.32 -5.14 -22.69
N PRO A 64 8.48 -5.83 -22.62
CA PRO A 64 8.55 -7.30 -22.60
C PRO A 64 8.11 -7.88 -21.25
N MET A 65 8.20 -7.10 -20.16
CA MET A 65 7.67 -7.47 -18.84
C MET A 65 6.35 -6.75 -18.59
N ARG A 66 5.31 -7.52 -18.24
CA ARG A 66 3.94 -7.01 -18.08
C ARG A 66 3.33 -7.57 -16.79
N PRO A 67 3.18 -6.76 -15.74
CA PRO A 67 2.50 -7.21 -14.55
C PRO A 67 1.00 -7.32 -14.81
N ARG A 68 0.31 -8.21 -14.07
CA ARG A 68 -1.15 -8.08 -13.93
C ARG A 68 -1.43 -6.97 -12.93
N LEU A 69 -2.44 -6.15 -13.22
CA LEU A 69 -2.79 -5.00 -12.40
C LEU A 69 -4.15 -5.21 -11.75
N SER A 70 -4.24 -4.98 -10.44
CA SER A 70 -5.50 -4.84 -9.71
C SER A 70 -5.47 -3.58 -8.85
N VAL A 71 -6.64 -3.05 -8.50
CA VAL A 71 -6.76 -2.00 -7.48
C VAL A 71 -7.20 -2.69 -6.19
N VAL A 72 -6.48 -2.47 -5.11
CA VAL A 72 -6.80 -3.07 -3.80
C VAL A 72 -6.87 -2.02 -2.71
N ARG A 73 -7.60 -2.36 -1.64
CA ARG A 73 -7.62 -1.60 -0.40
C ARG A 73 -6.56 -2.17 0.55
N ILE A 74 -5.77 -1.29 1.15
CA ILE A 74 -4.70 -1.68 2.07
C ILE A 74 -4.56 -0.62 3.17
N SER A 75 -4.17 -1.03 4.38
CA SER A 75 -3.82 -0.07 5.43
C SER A 75 -2.50 0.64 5.10
N ALA A 76 -2.32 1.87 5.58
CA ALA A 76 -1.07 2.58 5.42
C ALA A 76 0.11 1.84 6.08
N ASN A 77 -0.15 1.14 7.20
CA ASN A 77 0.85 0.30 7.85
C ASN A 77 1.29 -0.88 6.99
N ASP A 78 0.35 -1.62 6.40
CA ASP A 78 0.68 -2.76 5.56
C ASP A 78 1.42 -2.29 4.31
N LEU A 79 0.97 -1.22 3.67
CA LEU A 79 1.70 -0.60 2.55
C LEU A 79 3.15 -0.24 2.93
N ARG A 80 3.34 0.34 4.12
CA ARG A 80 4.68 0.68 4.64
C ARG A 80 5.53 -0.56 4.89
N ILE A 81 4.94 -1.64 5.43
CA ILE A 81 5.64 -2.92 5.65
C ILE A 81 6.06 -3.52 4.30
N HIS A 82 5.17 -3.50 3.30
CA HIS A 82 5.45 -3.94 1.94
C HIS A 82 6.57 -3.14 1.30
N GLY A 83 6.61 -1.81 1.48
CA GLY A 83 7.72 -0.99 0.97
C GLY A 83 9.10 -1.31 1.57
N ARG A 84 9.16 -2.07 2.68
CA ARG A 84 10.39 -2.49 3.35
C ARG A 84 10.78 -3.94 3.07
N ARG A 85 9.91 -4.73 2.43
CA ARG A 85 10.11 -6.16 2.18
C ARG A 85 9.96 -6.47 0.70
N TYR A 86 10.95 -7.12 0.11
CA TYR A 86 10.93 -7.49 -1.31
C TYR A 86 10.03 -8.70 -1.58
N ASP A 87 9.80 -9.53 -0.56
CA ASP A 87 9.01 -10.75 -0.59
C ASP A 87 7.89 -10.71 0.46
N CYS A 88 6.64 -10.68 -0.02
CA CYS A 88 5.49 -10.83 0.86
C CYS A 88 5.13 -12.31 1.01
N MET A 89 5.19 -12.79 2.26
CA MET A 89 4.79 -14.14 2.66
C MET A 89 3.49 -14.15 3.49
N ALA A 90 2.80 -13.01 3.60
CA ALA A 90 1.57 -12.90 4.38
C ALA A 90 0.42 -13.63 3.69
N PRO A 91 -0.24 -14.60 4.34
CA PRO A 91 -1.29 -15.41 3.73
C PRO A 91 -2.55 -14.60 3.42
N ASP A 92 -2.77 -13.51 4.16
CA ASP A 92 -3.88 -12.56 4.06
C ASP A 92 -3.53 -11.31 3.24
N CYS A 93 -2.41 -11.33 2.50
CA CYS A 93 -2.03 -10.21 1.66
C CYS A 93 -3.14 -9.87 0.65
N PRO A 94 -3.55 -8.57 0.52
CA PRO A 94 -4.59 -8.15 -0.41
C PRO A 94 -4.31 -8.60 -1.86
N ARG A 95 -5.32 -9.16 -2.53
CA ARG A 95 -5.26 -9.66 -3.92
C ARG A 95 -6.07 -8.79 -4.88
#